data_AF-A0A1Y6ITP2-F1
#
_entry.id   AF-A0A1Y6ITP2-F1
#
_cell.length_a   1.000
_cell.length_b   1.000
_cell.length_c   1.000
_cell.angle_alpha   90.00
_cell.angle_beta   90.00
_cell.angle_gamma   90.00
#
_symmetry.space_group_name_H-M   'P 1'
#
loop_
_entity.id
_entity.type
_entity.pdbx_description
1 polymer ?
#
loop_
_entity_poly.entity_id
_entity_poly.type
_entity_poly.pdbx_seq_one_letter_code
_entity_poly.pdbx_strand_id
1 'polypeptide(L)' 'MKVNTAYQYSEQDASQTVSEVMCLCGHRICDREGVIRSRCVKIVEGMALCRCKRWVRVPISNQSIKAGQ' A
#
# COMPACT_ATOMS: atom_id res chain seq x y z
N MET A 1 2.37 1.57 29.29
CA MET A 1 2.34 1.65 27.81
C MET A 1 1.65 0.41 27.27
N LYS A 2 0.60 0.54 26.44
CA LYS A 2 -0.05 -0.62 25.79
C LYS A 2 0.34 -0.61 24.32
N VAL A 3 1.24 -1.52 23.96
CA VAL A 3 1.63 -1.82 22.58
C VAL A 3 0.74 -2.97 22.12
N ASN A 4 -0.14 -2.70 21.16
CA ASN A 4 -0.99 -3.67 20.46
C ASN A 4 -1.12 -3.10 19.04
N THR A 5 -0.89 -3.81 17.95
CA THR A 5 -1.17 -5.22 17.67
C THR A 5 -0.24 -5.63 16.52
N ALA A 6 0.38 -6.80 16.64
CA ALA A 6 0.99 -7.48 15.52
C ALA A 6 -0.11 -7.83 14.50
N TYR A 7 -0.08 -7.22 13.32
CA TYR A 7 -0.89 -7.69 12.19
C TYR A 7 -0.25 -8.99 11.69
N GLN A 8 -0.76 -10.11 12.19
CA GLN A 8 -0.59 -11.41 11.54
C GLN A 8 -1.36 -11.35 10.22
N TYR A 9 -0.66 -11.53 9.11
CA TYR A 9 -1.30 -11.86 7.84
C TYR A 9 -0.88 -13.29 7.48
N SER A 10 -1.88 -14.15 7.40
CA SER A 10 -1.79 -15.53 6.97
C SER A 10 -1.38 -15.62 5.51
N GLU A 11 -0.47 -16.53 5.23
CA GLU A 11 0.00 -16.91 3.89
C GLU A 11 -1.15 -17.36 2.97
N GLN A 12 -0.90 -17.26 1.66
CA GLN A 12 -1.60 -17.84 0.51
C GLN A 12 -2.50 -16.88 -0.29
N ASP A 13 -1.96 -16.29 -1.37
CA ASP A 13 -2.34 -16.64 -2.74
C ASP A 13 -1.27 -16.15 -3.75
N ALA A 14 -1.16 -16.85 -4.88
CA ALA A 14 -0.01 -16.93 -5.78
C ALA A 14 0.68 -15.60 -6.22
N SER A 15 1.99 -15.49 -5.95
CA SER A 15 3.07 -14.91 -6.78
C SER A 15 2.72 -13.83 -7.84
N GLN A 16 1.85 -12.87 -7.56
CA GLN A 16 1.75 -11.65 -8.36
C GLN A 16 2.74 -10.65 -7.80
N THR A 17 3.98 -10.73 -8.28
CA THR A 17 5.00 -9.73 -7.95
C THR A 17 4.60 -8.40 -8.58
N VAL A 18 4.08 -7.49 -7.77
CA VAL A 18 3.76 -6.14 -8.21
C VAL A 18 5.04 -5.31 -8.18
N SER A 19 5.17 -4.35 -9.09
CA SER A 19 6.33 -3.45 -9.06
C SER A 19 6.31 -2.58 -7.80
N GLU A 20 7.41 -2.61 -7.04
CA GLU A 20 7.61 -1.76 -5.87
C GLU A 20 7.57 -0.28 -6.29
N VAL A 21 6.85 0.54 -5.51
CA VAL A 21 6.70 1.97 -5.80
C VAL A 21 7.41 2.80 -4.75
N MET A 22 8.44 3.52 -5.19
CA MET A 22 9.20 4.46 -4.39
C MET A 22 8.85 5.90 -4.77
N CYS A 23 8.67 6.76 -3.77
CA CYS A 23 8.60 8.19 -4.01
C CYS A 23 10.01 8.75 -4.27
N LEU A 24 10.09 9.85 -5.02
CA LEU A 24 11.34 10.59 -5.27
C LEU A 24 12.06 11.08 -4.00
N CYS A 25 11.36 11.17 -2.86
CA CYS A 25 11.99 11.49 -1.58
C CYS A 25 12.63 10.26 -0.89
N GLY A 26 12.65 9.09 -1.54
CA GLY A 26 13.22 7.85 -1.01
C GLY A 26 12.27 7.03 -0.14
N HIS A 27 11.02 7.47 0.09
CA HIS A 27 10.05 6.70 0.86
C HIS A 27 9.32 5.67 0.00
N ARG A 28 9.28 4.44 0.48
CA ARG A 28 8.48 3.35 -0.10
C ARG A 28 6.99 3.59 0.11
N ILE A 29 6.23 3.56 -0.97
CA ILE A 29 4.78 3.78 -0.98
C ILE A 29 4.01 2.48 -1.12
N CYS A 30 4.48 1.58 -1.99
CA CYS A 30 3.91 0.25 -2.21
C CYS A 30 5.05 -0.77 -2.24
N ASP A 31 4.89 -1.90 -1.56
CA ASP A 31 5.85 -3.00 -1.63
C ASP A 31 5.54 -3.97 -2.78
N ARG A 32 6.38 -5.01 -2.91
CA ARG A 32 6.29 -6.01 -3.98
C ARG A 32 5.08 -6.94 -3.84
N GLU A 33 4.46 -6.94 -2.66
CA GLU A 33 3.23 -7.68 -2.35
C GLU A 33 1.98 -6.86 -2.73
N GLY A 34 2.17 -5.61 -3.21
CA GLY A 34 1.07 -4.72 -3.56
C GLY A 34 0.47 -3.99 -2.36
N VAL A 35 1.10 -4.06 -1.17
CA VAL A 35 0.59 -3.40 0.03
C VAL A 35 1.01 -1.93 0.05
N ILE A 36 0.01 -1.05 0.01
CA ILE A 36 0.21 0.40 0.11
C ILE A 36 0.49 0.76 1.58
N ARG A 37 1.67 1.34 1.84
CA ARG A 37 2.13 1.77 3.18
C ARG A 37 1.70 3.20 3.52
N SER A 38 1.13 3.93 2.57
CA SER A 38 0.56 5.26 2.81
C SER A 38 -0.75 5.18 3.57
N ARG A 39 -0.97 6.12 4.49
CA ARG A 39 -2.25 6.29 5.21
C ARG A 39 -3.32 7.00 4.40
N CYS A 40 -2.93 7.74 3.36
CA CYS A 40 -3.86 8.50 2.53
C CYS A 40 -3.76 7.99 1.10
N VAL A 41 -4.86 7.44 0.60
CA VAL A 41 -4.95 6.80 -0.72
C VAL A 41 -6.25 7.26 -1.38
N LYS A 42 -6.16 7.63 -2.65
CA LYS A 42 -7.30 7.82 -3.55
C LYS A 42 -7.41 6.58 -4.41
N ILE A 43 -8.27 5.67 -3.99
CA ILE A 43 -8.41 4.35 -4.60
C ILE A 43 -8.85 4.45 -6.07
N VAL A 44 -9.84 5.29 -6.35
CA VAL A 44 -10.36 5.50 -7.71
C VAL A 44 -9.31 6.08 -8.66
N GLU A 45 -8.45 6.96 -8.15
CA GLU A 45 -7.40 7.61 -8.95
C GLU A 45 -6.11 6.75 -9.06
N GLY A 46 -5.99 5.67 -8.28
CA GLY A 46 -4.75 4.89 -8.24
C GLY A 46 -3.60 5.66 -7.58
N MET A 47 -3.87 6.50 -6.59
CA MET A 47 -2.89 7.47 -6.06
C MET A 47 -2.74 7.35 -4.54
N ALA A 48 -1.51 7.47 -4.04
CA ALA A 48 -1.20 7.49 -2.61
C ALA A 48 -0.35 8.71 -2.25
N LEU A 49 -0.66 9.34 -1.12
CA LEU A 49 0.05 10.53 -0.65
C LEU A 49 1.30 10.13 0.14
N CYS A 50 2.48 10.45 -0.38
CA CYS A 50 3.71 10.29 0.38
C CYS A 50 3.74 11.24 1.59
N ARG A 51 4.55 10.91 2.61
CA ARG A 51 4.85 11.81 3.73
C ARG A 51 5.49 13.14 3.32
N CYS A 52 6.13 13.21 2.16
CA CYS A 52 6.64 14.45 1.57
C CYS A 52 5.54 15.30 0.89
N LYS A 53 4.27 14.90 1.02
CA LYS A 53 3.09 15.57 0.45
C LYS A 53 2.94 15.49 -1.07
N ARG A 54 3.71 14.63 -1.74
CA ARG A 54 3.52 14.32 -3.16
C ARG A 54 2.55 13.15 -3.34
N TRP A 55 1.65 13.29 -4.30
CA TRP A 55 0.85 12.17 -4.78
C TRP A 55 1.68 11.27 -5.70
N VAL A 56 1.63 9.96 -5.45
CA VAL A 56 2.39 8.95 -6.19
C VAL A 56 1.41 7.91 -6.72
N ARG A 57 1.55 7.55 -7.99
CA ARG A 57 0.71 6.53 -8.63
C ARG A 57 1.10 5.15 -8.10
N VAL A 58 0.11 4.38 -7.68
CA VAL A 58 0.29 3.04 -7.10
C VAL A 58 -0.57 2.03 -7.84
N PRO A 59 -0.10 0.78 -7.97
CA PRO A 59 -0.89 -0.29 -8.55
C PRO A 59 -2.04 -0.62 -7.59
N ILE A 60 -3.26 -0.29 -7.99
CA ILE A 60 -4.47 -0.66 -7.25
C ILE A 60 -5.14 -1.77 -8.06
N SER A 61 -4.92 -3.01 -7.62
CA SER A 61 -5.54 -4.17 -8.25
C SER A 61 -7.05 -4.12 -8.00
N ASN A 62 -7.85 -4.12 -9.06
CA ASN A 62 -9.32 -4.18 -8.98
C ASN A 62 -9.87 -5.46 -8.28
N GLN A 63 -9.00 -6.39 -7.85
CA GLN A 63 -9.42 -7.68 -7.30
C GLN A 63 -9.71 -7.70 -5.80
N SER A 64 -9.36 -6.68 -5.01
CA SER A 64 -9.74 -6.66 -3.58
C SER A 64 -9.56 -5.28 -2.95
N ILE A 65 -10.40 -4.30 -3.34
CA ILE A 65 -10.65 -3.16 -2.46
C ILE A 65 -11.72 -3.58 -1.47
N LYS A 66 -11.35 -4.33 -0.42
CA LYS A 66 -12.17 -4.35 0.79
C LYS A 66 -11.78 -3.12 1.60
N ALA A 67 -12.54 -2.03 1.41
CA ALA A 67 -12.54 -0.93 2.35
C ALA A 67 -13.01 -1.51 3.70
N GLY A 68 -12.12 -1.52 4.70
CA GLY A 68 -12.41 -2.07 6.01
C GLY A 68 -13.62 -1.37 6.65
N GLN A 69 -14.59 -2.19 7.07
CA GLN A 69 -15.52 -1.88 8.16
C GLN A 69 -14.79 -2.03 9.50
#